data_AF-A0A2U2PGU5-F1
#
_entry.id   AF-A0A2U2PGU5-F1
#
_cell.length_a   1.000
_cell.length_b   1.000
_cell.length_c   1.000
_cell.angle_alpha   90.00
_cell.angle_beta   90.00
_cell.angle_gamma   90.00
#
_symmetry.space_group_name_H-M   'P 1'
#
loop_
_entity.id
_entity.type
_entity.pdbx_description
1 polymer ?
#
loop_
_entity_poly.entity_id
_entity_poly.type
_entity_poly.pdbx_seq_one_letter_code
_entity_poly.pdbx_strand_id
1 'polypeptide(L)'
;MEMIFSLTLFVLLVYPFITLEVIRRNRSKPIMCERILKFCISTTAIIVLALALDISTTSELVDWILASSIYFTCCILIWTAIYDRNGLLKGIGILCSVVVFGLALLSCTIGILGLGLIMGEVIPDNRISLQDGIIVKEYYNGNAISDSRATTIEVFQTIPWLPVVEWRKVKKRYEWLELKDNVQADFDASKQILTLKGIETTPGTKQYKHWQDIIIF
;
A
#
# COMPACT_ATOMS: atom_id res chain seq x y z
N MET A 1 -6.59 5.28 -9.84
CA MET A 1 -5.77 4.15 -10.33
C MET A 1 -4.57 4.59 -11.19
N GLU A 2 -4.77 5.32 -12.29
CA GLU A 2 -3.67 5.72 -13.21
C GLU A 2 -2.53 6.53 -12.57
N MET A 3 -2.86 7.38 -11.59
CA MET A 3 -1.88 8.22 -10.89
C MET A 3 -0.93 7.40 -10.02
N ILE A 4 -1.46 6.48 -9.21
CA ILE A 4 -0.66 5.63 -8.30
C ILE A 4 0.23 4.69 -9.11
N PHE A 5 -0.29 4.16 -10.21
CA PHE A 5 0.47 3.35 -11.16
C PHE A 5 1.65 4.13 -11.77
N SER A 6 1.39 5.33 -12.28
CA SER A 6 2.43 6.19 -12.86
C SER A 6 3.48 6.59 -11.82
N LEU A 7 3.05 6.89 -10.59
CA LEU A 7 3.93 7.16 -9.45
C LEU A 7 4.82 5.96 -9.13
N THR A 8 4.27 4.75 -9.18
CA THR A 8 5.01 3.50 -8.93
C THR A 8 6.17 3.32 -9.89
N LEU A 9 5.89 3.42 -11.19
CA LEU A 9 6.91 3.33 -12.23
C LEU A 9 7.96 4.42 -12.10
N PHE A 10 7.52 5.65 -11.84
CA PHE A 10 8.42 6.79 -11.65
C PHE A 10 9.36 6.53 -10.48
N VAL A 11 8.85 6.07 -9.34
CA VAL A 11 9.65 5.80 -8.14
C VAL A 11 10.65 4.66 -8.38
N LEU A 12 10.22 3.56 -8.98
CA LEU A 12 11.10 2.42 -9.31
C LEU A 12 12.28 2.82 -10.19
N LEU A 13 12.05 3.71 -11.17
CA LEU A 13 13.09 4.17 -12.08
C LEU A 13 13.99 5.25 -11.45
N VAL A 14 13.40 6.21 -10.73
CA VAL A 14 14.09 7.45 -10.35
C VAL A 14 14.87 7.28 -9.04
N TYR A 15 14.36 6.51 -8.07
CA TYR A 15 15.00 6.39 -6.76
C TYR A 15 16.44 5.84 -6.83
N PRO A 16 16.78 4.83 -7.65
CA PRO A 16 18.16 4.39 -7.79
C PRO A 16 19.11 5.51 -8.21
N PHE A 17 18.70 6.41 -9.11
CA PHE A 17 19.54 7.53 -9.57
C PHE A 17 19.63 8.66 -8.55
N ILE A 18 18.51 9.03 -7.90
CA ILE A 18 18.53 10.07 -6.86
C ILE A 18 19.43 9.62 -5.71
N THR A 19 19.26 8.39 -5.24
CA THR A 19 20.05 7.86 -4.11
C THR A 19 21.51 7.68 -4.47
N LEU A 20 21.83 7.28 -5.71
CA LEU A 20 23.20 7.28 -6.23
C LEU A 20 23.83 8.66 -6.10
N GLU A 21 23.12 9.71 -6.54
CA GLU A 21 23.64 11.07 -6.50
C GLU A 21 23.83 11.59 -5.06
N VAL A 22 22.89 11.27 -4.17
CA VAL A 22 22.99 11.58 -2.73
C VAL A 22 24.25 10.94 -2.13
N ILE A 23 24.48 9.65 -2.37
CA ILE A 23 25.65 8.94 -1.83
C ILE A 23 26.95 9.44 -2.48
N ARG A 24 26.95 9.64 -3.80
CA ARG A 24 28.12 10.14 -4.54
C ARG A 24 28.60 11.49 -4.02
N ARG A 25 27.68 12.42 -3.72
CA ARG A 25 27.99 13.75 -3.17
C ARG A 25 28.45 13.71 -1.71
N ASN A 26 27.92 12.78 -0.92
CA ASN A 26 28.19 12.71 0.52
C ASN A 26 29.31 11.73 0.89
N ARG A 27 29.92 11.01 -0.08
CA ARG A 27 30.98 10.02 0.17
C ARG A 27 32.20 10.54 0.93
N SER A 28 32.54 11.82 0.77
CA SER A 28 33.67 12.45 1.46
C SER A 28 33.33 12.91 2.88
N LYS A 29 32.04 12.82 3.27
CA LYS A 29 31.51 13.30 4.54
C LYS A 29 30.88 12.13 5.32
N PRO A 30 31.70 11.30 6.01
CA PRO A 30 31.21 10.07 6.65
C PRO A 30 30.08 10.35 7.67
N ILE A 31 30.20 11.44 8.43
CA ILE A 31 29.18 11.87 9.40
C ILE A 31 27.83 12.16 8.74
N MET A 32 27.82 12.77 7.55
CA MET A 32 26.57 13.05 6.83
C MET A 32 25.95 11.77 6.26
N CYS A 33 26.78 10.88 5.72
CA CYS A 33 26.32 9.58 5.22
C CYS A 33 25.67 8.74 6.34
N GLU A 34 26.31 8.69 7.51
CA GLU A 34 25.78 8.00 8.69
C GLU A 34 24.44 8.60 9.17
N ARG A 35 24.31 9.93 9.18
CA ARG A 35 23.04 10.59 9.53
C ARG A 35 21.92 10.27 8.54
N ILE A 36 22.20 10.30 7.25
CA ILE A 36 21.24 9.93 6.20
C ILE A 36 20.79 8.48 6.39
N LEU A 37 21.74 7.56 6.59
CA LEU A 37 21.45 6.14 6.80
C LEU A 37 20.59 5.91 8.04
N LYS A 38 20.97 6.51 9.19
CA LYS A 38 20.19 6.39 10.43
C LYS A 38 18.78 6.93 10.26
N PHE A 39 18.64 8.08 9.61
CA PHE A 39 17.33 8.66 9.31
C PHE A 39 16.49 7.70 8.47
N CYS A 40 17.00 7.25 7.32
CA CYS A 40 16.29 6.34 6.41
C CYS A 40 15.92 5.01 7.08
N ILE A 41 16.84 4.40 7.83
CA ILE A 41 16.58 3.15 8.56
C ILE A 41 15.51 3.38 9.62
N SER A 42 15.60 4.47 10.40
CA SER A 42 14.62 4.77 11.44
C SER A 42 13.21 5.03 10.88
N THR A 43 13.11 5.78 9.78
CA THR A 43 11.83 6.02 9.11
C THR A 43 11.25 4.73 8.55
N THR A 44 12.08 3.90 7.91
CA THR A 44 11.65 2.59 7.40
C THR A 44 11.18 1.67 8.53
N ALA A 45 11.87 1.65 9.68
CA ALA A 45 11.45 0.85 10.83
C ALA A 45 10.09 1.30 11.39
N ILE A 46 9.85 2.61 11.49
CA ILE A 46 8.55 3.17 11.91
C ILE A 46 7.46 2.78 10.93
N ILE A 47 7.71 2.86 9.62
CA ILE A 47 6.73 2.53 8.58
C ILE A 47 6.41 1.03 8.60
N VAL A 48 7.42 0.16 8.70
CA VAL A 48 7.21 -1.29 8.81
C VAL A 48 6.41 -1.63 10.07
N LEU A 49 6.69 -0.97 11.20
CA LEU A 49 5.92 -1.14 12.42
C LEU A 49 4.47 -0.68 12.26
N ALA A 50 4.24 0.47 11.62
CA ALA A 50 2.90 0.98 11.33
C ALA A 50 2.11 0.00 10.45
N LEU A 51 2.72 -0.52 9.38
CA LEU A 51 2.12 -1.53 8.52
C LEU A 51 1.81 -2.82 9.28
N ALA A 52 2.71 -3.27 10.16
CA ALA A 52 2.50 -4.47 10.99
C ALA A 52 1.36 -4.31 12.00
N LEU A 53 1.05 -3.07 12.39
CA LEU A 53 -0.05 -2.72 13.30
C LEU A 53 -1.33 -2.30 12.55
N ASP A 54 -1.39 -2.49 11.24
CA ASP A 54 -2.51 -2.07 10.38
C ASP A 54 -2.87 -0.58 10.54
N ILE A 55 -1.85 0.26 10.73
CA ILE A 55 -1.97 1.71 10.77
C ILE A 55 -1.71 2.24 9.35
N SER A 56 -2.67 2.98 8.83
CA SER A 56 -2.58 3.68 7.55
C SER A 56 -2.92 5.15 7.72
N THR A 57 -2.83 5.92 6.63
CA THR A 57 -3.27 7.30 6.60
C THR A 57 -4.57 7.44 5.83
N THR A 58 -5.27 8.54 6.04
CA THR A 58 -6.49 8.83 5.29
C THR A 58 -6.22 9.16 3.82
N SER A 59 -4.96 9.23 3.38
CA SER A 59 -4.56 9.56 2.02
C SER A 59 -3.75 8.42 1.42
N GLU A 60 -4.33 7.75 0.41
CA GLU A 60 -3.66 6.67 -0.32
C GLU A 60 -2.31 7.11 -0.90
N LEU A 61 -2.20 8.36 -1.36
CA LEU A 61 -0.96 8.91 -1.89
C LEU A 61 0.12 9.00 -0.81
N VAL A 62 -0.25 9.36 0.43
CA VAL A 62 0.71 9.44 1.54
C VAL A 62 1.15 8.04 1.94
N ASP A 63 0.23 7.09 2.07
CA ASP A 63 0.56 5.68 2.33
C ASP A 63 1.51 5.12 1.27
N TRP A 64 1.26 5.46 0.00
CA TRP A 64 2.09 5.02 -1.11
C TRP A 64 3.50 5.61 -1.04
N ILE A 65 3.64 6.92 -0.77
CA ILE A 65 4.94 7.58 -0.57
C ILE A 65 5.68 6.98 0.63
N LEU A 66 4.98 6.70 1.73
CA LEU A 66 5.58 6.07 2.90
C LEU A 66 6.06 4.65 2.57
N ALA A 67 5.23 3.83 1.93
CA ALA A 67 5.62 2.49 1.50
C ALA A 67 6.82 2.52 0.53
N SER A 68 6.84 3.46 -0.41
CA SER A 68 7.92 3.60 -1.39
C SER A 68 9.23 4.08 -0.78
N SER A 69 9.18 4.76 0.37
CA SER A 69 10.38 5.14 1.12
C SER A 69 11.20 3.93 1.60
N ILE A 70 10.59 2.75 1.76
CA ILE A 70 11.30 1.50 2.04
C ILE A 70 12.24 1.16 0.89
N TYR A 71 11.75 1.25 -0.35
CA TYR A 71 12.56 1.05 -1.55
C TYR A 71 13.68 2.11 -1.67
N PHE A 72 13.39 3.36 -1.33
CA PHE A 72 14.38 4.43 -1.27
C PHE A 72 15.54 4.09 -0.31
N THR A 73 15.21 3.61 0.90
CA THR A 73 16.20 3.17 1.89
C THR A 73 17.03 2.00 1.38
N CYS A 74 16.41 1.01 0.72
CA CYS A 74 17.13 -0.10 0.09
C CYS A 74 18.15 0.40 -0.95
N CYS A 75 17.76 1.34 -1.81
CA CYS A 75 18.67 1.93 -2.80
C CYS A 75 19.87 2.63 -2.13
N ILE A 76 19.63 3.40 -1.07
CA ILE A 76 20.70 4.04 -0.27
C ILE A 76 21.66 3.01 0.30
N LEU A 77 21.15 1.92 0.89
CA LEU A 77 21.97 0.86 1.48
C LEU A 77 22.83 0.15 0.43
N ILE A 78 22.24 -0.16 -0.73
CA ILE A 78 22.94 -0.78 -1.86
C ILE A 78 24.09 0.10 -2.33
N TRP A 79 23.84 1.39 -2.59
CA TRP A 79 24.89 2.30 -3.04
C TRP A 79 25.98 2.49 -2.00
N THR A 80 25.60 2.59 -0.73
CA THR A 80 26.56 2.67 0.39
C THR A 80 27.46 1.44 0.40
N ALA A 81 26.89 0.23 0.27
CA ALA A 81 27.65 -1.02 0.24
C ALA A 81 28.60 -1.09 -0.97
N ILE A 82 28.16 -0.66 -2.15
CA ILE A 82 28.99 -0.64 -3.38
C ILE A 82 30.19 0.30 -3.25
N TYR A 83 30.02 1.44 -2.58
CA TYR A 83 31.09 2.42 -2.37
C TYR A 83 31.95 2.13 -1.14
N ASP A 84 31.64 1.08 -0.38
CA ASP A 84 32.43 0.69 0.78
C ASP A 84 33.83 0.20 0.37
N ARG A 85 34.81 0.38 1.27
CA ARG A 85 36.19 -0.07 1.04
C ARG A 85 36.34 -1.58 1.20
N ASN A 86 35.45 -2.22 1.96
CA ASN A 86 35.43 -3.66 2.18
C ASN A 86 34.95 -4.39 0.93
N GLY A 87 35.83 -5.21 0.34
CA GLY A 87 35.54 -5.97 -0.88
C GLY A 87 34.31 -6.89 -0.76
N LEU A 88 34.05 -7.44 0.44
CA LEU A 88 32.88 -8.29 0.68
C LEU A 88 31.58 -7.50 0.63
N LEU A 89 31.50 -6.37 1.35
CA LEU A 89 30.33 -5.49 1.35
C LEU A 89 30.05 -4.95 -0.06
N LYS A 90 31.11 -4.58 -0.78
CA LYS A 90 31.01 -4.16 -2.18
C LYS A 90 30.45 -5.27 -3.07
N GLY A 91 30.94 -6.50 -2.94
CA GLY A 91 30.45 -7.65 -3.70
C GLY A 91 28.96 -7.92 -3.45
N ILE A 92 28.54 -7.91 -2.17
CA ILE A 92 27.14 -8.05 -1.78
C ILE A 92 26.30 -6.90 -2.34
N GLY A 93 26.78 -5.66 -2.25
CA GLY A 93 26.10 -4.49 -2.79
C GLY A 93 25.88 -4.57 -4.29
N ILE A 94 26.89 -5.02 -5.06
CA ILE A 94 26.77 -5.23 -6.51
C ILE A 94 25.72 -6.30 -6.79
N LEU A 95 25.78 -7.45 -6.12
CA LEU A 95 24.80 -8.53 -6.29
C LEU A 95 23.37 -8.05 -5.99
N CYS A 96 23.17 -7.38 -4.85
CA CYS A 96 21.89 -6.80 -4.47
C CYS A 96 21.41 -5.76 -5.49
N SER A 97 22.30 -4.95 -6.06
CA SER A 97 21.91 -3.97 -7.09
C SER A 97 21.38 -4.63 -8.36
N VAL A 98 22.03 -5.71 -8.81
CA VAL A 98 21.59 -6.45 -10.00
C VAL A 98 20.21 -7.06 -9.76
N VAL A 99 19.99 -7.67 -8.58
CA VAL A 99 18.70 -8.27 -8.24
C VAL A 99 17.63 -7.19 -8.08
N VAL A 100 17.84 -6.20 -7.22
CA VAL A 100 16.81 -5.22 -6.85
C VAL A 100 16.51 -4.25 -8.00
N PHE A 101 17.53 -3.71 -8.68
CA PHE A 101 17.32 -2.79 -9.80
C PHE A 101 16.94 -3.54 -11.08
N GLY A 102 17.47 -4.75 -11.29
CA GLY A 102 17.07 -5.61 -12.40
C GLY A 102 15.61 -6.03 -12.30
N LEU A 103 15.15 -6.46 -11.12
CA LEU A 103 13.73 -6.76 -10.89
C LEU A 103 12.87 -5.51 -11.05
N ALA A 104 13.29 -4.34 -10.54
CA ALA A 104 12.55 -3.09 -10.74
C ALA A 104 12.39 -2.74 -12.23
N LEU A 105 13.45 -2.89 -13.04
CA LEU A 105 13.41 -2.69 -14.49
C LEU A 105 12.52 -3.71 -15.19
N LEU A 106 12.60 -4.98 -14.82
CA LEU A 106 11.72 -6.03 -15.32
C LEU A 106 10.26 -5.78 -14.94
N SER A 107 9.99 -5.28 -13.73
CA SER A 107 8.67 -4.83 -13.31
C SER A 107 8.21 -3.59 -14.08
N CYS A 108 9.11 -2.74 -14.58
CA CYS A 108 8.70 -1.65 -15.47
C CYS A 108 8.35 -2.15 -16.89
N THR A 109 9.04 -3.18 -17.39
CA THR A 109 8.82 -3.71 -18.75
C THR A 109 7.68 -4.72 -18.83
N ILE A 110 7.54 -5.60 -17.84
CA ILE A 110 6.49 -6.61 -17.73
C ILE A 110 5.29 -6.06 -16.94
N GLY A 111 5.53 -5.18 -15.98
CA GLY A 111 4.58 -4.86 -14.92
C GLY A 111 3.51 -3.83 -15.24
N ILE A 112 3.30 -3.43 -16.51
CA ILE A 112 1.99 -2.85 -16.87
C ILE A 112 0.88 -3.87 -16.59
N LEU A 113 1.13 -5.16 -16.88
CA LEU A 113 0.15 -6.21 -16.64
C LEU A 113 0.23 -6.73 -15.19
N GLY A 114 1.43 -6.95 -14.65
CA GLY A 114 1.62 -7.51 -13.31
C GLY A 114 1.27 -6.57 -12.15
N LEU A 115 1.62 -5.28 -12.22
CA LEU A 115 1.23 -4.32 -11.17
C LEU A 115 -0.27 -4.06 -11.19
N GLY A 116 -0.92 -4.12 -12.36
CA GLY A 116 -2.37 -4.03 -12.47
C GLY A 116 -3.08 -5.13 -11.66
N LEU A 117 -2.55 -6.36 -11.67
CA LEU A 117 -3.10 -7.47 -10.90
C LEU A 117 -2.96 -7.29 -9.38
N ILE A 118 -1.84 -6.73 -8.93
CA ILE A 118 -1.58 -6.51 -7.50
C ILE A 118 -2.31 -5.27 -6.98
N MET A 119 -2.41 -4.21 -7.80
CA MET A 119 -3.08 -2.97 -7.41
C MET A 119 -4.57 -3.16 -7.15
N GLY A 120 -5.23 -4.08 -7.86
CA GLY A 120 -6.64 -4.42 -7.59
C GLY A 120 -6.89 -4.98 -6.19
N GLU A 121 -5.86 -5.52 -5.51
CA GLU A 121 -5.99 -6.02 -4.14
C GLU A 121 -5.62 -4.98 -3.07
N VAL A 122 -5.04 -3.84 -3.47
CA VAL A 122 -4.41 -2.87 -2.54
C VAL A 122 -5.06 -1.48 -2.60
N ILE A 123 -5.66 -1.09 -3.73
CA ILE A 123 -6.35 0.19 -3.89
C ILE A 123 -7.86 -0.05 -3.71
N PRO A 124 -8.55 0.68 -2.81
CA PRO A 124 -9.99 0.52 -2.65
C PRO A 124 -10.72 1.06 -3.88
N ASP A 125 -11.75 0.34 -4.32
CA ASP A 125 -12.63 0.79 -5.40
C ASP A 125 -13.60 1.87 -4.93
N ASN A 126 -14.00 1.77 -3.65
CA ASN A 126 -14.91 2.72 -3.04
C ASN A 126 -14.51 3.00 -1.58
N ARG A 127 -14.70 4.26 -1.18
CA ARG A 127 -14.37 4.74 0.15
C ARG A 127 -15.47 5.62 0.69
N ILE A 128 -16.01 5.26 1.84
CA ILE A 128 -17.10 5.97 2.50
C ILE A 128 -16.60 6.46 3.85
N SER A 129 -16.58 7.77 4.04
CA SER A 129 -16.29 8.38 5.34
C SER A 129 -17.61 8.64 6.06
N LEU A 130 -17.76 8.06 7.24
CA LEU A 130 -18.92 8.20 8.11
C LEU A 130 -18.62 9.16 9.26
N GLN A 131 -19.62 9.43 10.08
CA GLN A 131 -19.46 10.20 11.31
C GLN A 131 -18.51 9.46 12.30
N ASP A 132 -17.98 10.20 13.27
CA ASP A 132 -17.06 9.70 14.32
C ASP A 132 -15.74 9.08 13.80
N GLY A 133 -15.33 9.47 12.59
CA GLY A 133 -14.04 9.06 12.04
C GLY A 133 -13.99 7.61 11.55
N ILE A 134 -15.15 6.98 11.36
CA ILE A 134 -15.25 5.65 10.77
C ILE A 134 -15.12 5.77 9.25
N ILE A 135 -14.26 4.93 8.66
CA ILE A 135 -13.98 4.91 7.22
C ILE A 135 -14.16 3.49 6.73
N VAL A 136 -15.07 3.29 5.79
CA VAL A 136 -15.32 2.00 5.15
C VAL A 136 -14.63 1.99 3.80
N LYS A 137 -13.76 1.01 3.57
CA LYS A 137 -13.05 0.78 2.31
C LYS A 137 -13.51 -0.53 1.70
N GLU A 138 -13.85 -0.48 0.43
CA GLU A 138 -14.32 -1.61 -0.36
C GLU A 138 -13.26 -1.95 -1.41
N TYR A 139 -12.93 -3.23 -1.51
CA TYR A 139 -11.97 -3.78 -2.46
C TYR A 139 -12.65 -4.89 -3.25
N TYR A 140 -12.71 -4.73 -4.56
CA TYR A 140 -13.21 -5.73 -5.48
C TYR A 140 -12.05 -6.62 -5.93
N ASN A 141 -11.96 -7.80 -5.33
CA ASN A 141 -10.97 -8.79 -5.69
C ASN A 141 -11.51 -9.61 -6.88
N GLY A 142 -11.36 -9.04 -8.08
CA GLY A 142 -11.66 -9.68 -9.35
C GLY A 142 -10.47 -9.59 -10.29
N ASN A 143 -9.73 -10.68 -10.45
CA ASN A 143 -8.59 -10.75 -11.37
C ASN A 143 -9.01 -11.50 -12.65
N ALA A 144 -8.49 -11.10 -13.81
CA ALA A 144 -8.68 -11.79 -15.09
C ALA A 144 -8.29 -13.28 -15.08
N ILE A 145 -7.55 -13.73 -14.06
CA ILE A 145 -7.03 -15.10 -13.90
C ILE A 145 -7.77 -15.89 -12.80
N SER A 146 -8.61 -15.23 -11.98
CA SER A 146 -9.32 -15.88 -10.86
C SER A 146 -10.83 -15.89 -11.10
N ASP A 147 -11.43 -17.07 -11.12
CA ASP A 147 -12.90 -17.26 -11.09
C ASP A 147 -13.53 -16.82 -9.76
N SER A 148 -12.73 -16.61 -8.71
CA SER A 148 -13.23 -16.05 -7.47
C SER A 148 -13.47 -14.55 -7.64
N ARG A 149 -14.73 -14.15 -7.51
CA ARG A 149 -15.15 -12.75 -7.36
C ARG A 149 -15.47 -12.56 -5.88
N ALA A 150 -14.60 -11.84 -5.19
CA ALA A 150 -14.75 -11.60 -3.77
C ALA A 150 -14.74 -10.10 -3.49
N THR A 151 -15.65 -9.64 -2.65
CA THR A 151 -15.64 -8.27 -2.16
C THR A 151 -15.06 -8.28 -0.75
N THR A 152 -14.01 -7.49 -0.52
CA THR A 152 -13.44 -7.30 0.82
C THR A 152 -13.84 -5.94 1.33
N ILE A 153 -14.41 -5.91 2.54
CA ILE A 153 -14.77 -4.67 3.23
C ILE A 153 -13.87 -4.54 4.45
N GLU A 154 -13.14 -3.44 4.50
CA GLU A 154 -12.29 -3.06 5.62
C GLU A 154 -12.86 -1.81 6.30
N VAL A 155 -12.94 -1.84 7.62
CA VAL A 155 -13.40 -0.71 8.41
C VAL A 155 -12.25 -0.16 9.24
N PHE A 156 -12.01 1.13 9.09
CA PHE A 156 -10.98 1.89 9.75
C PHE A 156 -11.61 2.92 10.70
N GLN A 157 -10.86 3.29 11.73
CA GLN A 157 -11.23 4.38 12.64
C GLN A 157 -10.07 5.36 12.73
N THR A 158 -10.37 6.66 12.58
CA THR A 158 -9.39 7.72 12.73
C THR A 158 -9.17 8.07 14.20
N ILE A 159 -8.00 8.64 14.48
CA ILE A 159 -7.66 9.16 15.80
C ILE A 159 -8.30 10.56 15.96
N PRO A 160 -9.13 10.84 16.98
CA PRO A 160 -9.83 12.13 17.09
C PRO A 160 -8.91 13.36 17.08
N TRP A 161 -7.71 13.25 17.65
CA TRP A 161 -6.73 14.34 17.70
C TRP A 161 -5.75 14.34 16.51
N LEU A 162 -5.76 13.29 15.67
CA LEU A 162 -4.95 13.19 14.46
C LEU A 162 -5.75 12.49 13.34
N PRO A 163 -6.73 13.18 12.73
CA PRO A 163 -7.67 12.60 11.77
C PRO A 163 -7.03 12.28 10.40
N VAL A 164 -5.71 12.27 10.33
CA VAL A 164 -4.92 11.84 9.17
C VAL A 164 -4.44 10.39 9.34
N VAL A 165 -4.42 9.87 10.57
CA VAL A 165 -4.03 8.50 10.87
C VAL A 165 -5.29 7.69 11.16
N GLU A 166 -5.36 6.51 10.57
CA GLU A 166 -6.46 5.57 10.73
C GLU A 166 -5.91 4.17 11.05
N TRP A 167 -6.61 3.41 11.89
CA TRP A 167 -6.25 2.02 12.19
C TRP A 167 -7.38 1.10 11.76
N ARG A 168 -7.03 -0.10 11.28
CA ARG A 168 -8.03 -1.09 10.90
C ARG A 168 -8.70 -1.69 12.13
N LYS A 169 -10.03 -1.68 12.17
CA LYS A 169 -10.84 -2.35 13.20
C LYS A 169 -11.32 -3.72 12.75
N VAL A 170 -11.84 -3.80 11.53
CA VAL A 170 -12.47 -5.01 11.01
C VAL A 170 -12.08 -5.21 9.56
N LYS A 171 -11.82 -6.47 9.19
CA LYS A 171 -11.64 -6.92 7.81
C LYS A 171 -12.56 -8.12 7.58
N LYS A 172 -13.54 -7.97 6.68
CA LYS A 172 -14.43 -9.05 6.28
C LYS A 172 -14.30 -9.29 4.78
N ARG A 173 -14.12 -10.55 4.40
CA ARG A 173 -14.11 -10.99 3.00
C ARG A 173 -15.40 -11.74 2.72
N TYR A 174 -16.12 -11.32 1.67
CA TYR A 174 -17.33 -11.96 1.20
C TYR A 174 -17.03 -12.67 -0.11
N GLU A 175 -16.92 -13.99 -0.05
CA GLU A 175 -16.74 -14.82 -1.25
C GLU A 175 -18.03 -14.84 -2.05
N TRP A 176 -17.93 -14.72 -3.38
CA TRP A 176 -19.07 -14.77 -4.32
C TRP A 176 -20.06 -13.61 -4.21
N LEU A 177 -19.75 -12.58 -3.43
CA LEU A 177 -20.54 -11.36 -3.36
C LEU A 177 -20.08 -10.40 -4.47
N GLU A 178 -20.88 -10.32 -5.53
CA GLU A 178 -20.79 -9.26 -6.53
C GLU A 178 -21.86 -8.20 -6.26
N LEU A 179 -21.43 -6.97 -6.04
CA LEU A 179 -22.34 -5.85 -5.83
C LEU A 179 -22.54 -5.10 -7.14
N LYS A 180 -23.81 -4.86 -7.49
CA LYS A 180 -24.17 -4.06 -8.66
C LYS A 180 -23.78 -2.60 -8.48
N ASP A 181 -23.98 -2.10 -7.28
CA ASP A 181 -23.72 -0.72 -6.85
C ASP A 181 -22.84 -0.77 -5.60
N ASN A 182 -22.09 0.31 -5.37
CA ASN A 182 -21.26 0.50 -4.18
C ASN A 182 -22.01 0.18 -2.87
N VAL A 183 -21.30 -0.39 -1.89
CA VAL A 183 -21.87 -0.63 -0.55
C VAL A 183 -22.43 0.67 0.03
N GLN A 184 -23.61 0.62 0.62
CA GLN A 184 -24.14 1.68 1.49
C GLN A 184 -23.81 1.33 2.93
N ALA A 185 -23.23 2.28 3.66
CA ALA A 185 -22.83 2.09 5.04
C ALA A 185 -23.51 3.15 5.94
N ASP A 186 -24.03 2.71 7.08
CA ASP A 186 -24.65 3.57 8.09
C ASP A 186 -24.14 3.17 9.48
N PHE A 187 -23.69 4.15 10.26
CA PHE A 187 -23.06 3.92 11.56
C PHE A 187 -23.90 4.56 12.67
N ASP A 188 -24.39 3.73 13.59
CA ASP A 188 -25.07 4.16 14.81
C ASP A 188 -24.05 4.20 15.97
N ALA A 189 -23.54 5.40 16.24
CA ALA A 189 -22.56 5.65 17.30
C ALA A 189 -23.07 5.28 18.70
N SER A 190 -24.38 5.38 18.93
CA SER A 190 -24.99 5.07 20.24
C SER A 190 -24.96 3.58 20.55
N LYS A 191 -24.99 2.74 19.52
CA LYS A 191 -24.98 1.27 19.64
C LYS A 191 -23.65 0.64 19.23
N GLN A 192 -22.73 1.43 18.66
CA GLN A 192 -21.50 0.95 18.03
C GLN A 192 -21.77 -0.11 16.95
N ILE A 193 -22.80 0.14 16.13
CA ILE A 193 -23.22 -0.77 15.07
C ILE A 193 -23.01 -0.11 13.72
N LEU A 194 -22.29 -0.78 12.83
CA LEU A 194 -22.18 -0.45 11.42
C LEU A 194 -23.06 -1.40 10.61
N THR A 195 -24.03 -0.84 9.88
CA THR A 195 -24.88 -1.58 8.95
C THR A 195 -24.35 -1.39 7.53
N LEU A 196 -24.06 -2.50 6.87
CA LEU A 196 -23.66 -2.54 5.46
C LEU A 196 -24.84 -3.05 4.65
N LYS A 197 -25.14 -2.38 3.53
CA LYS A 197 -26.24 -2.74 2.61
C LYS A 197 -25.74 -2.69 1.17
N GLY A 198 -26.25 -3.59 0.34
CA GLY A 198 -25.92 -3.62 -1.08
C GLY A 198 -26.93 -4.41 -1.89
N ILE A 199 -26.79 -4.36 -3.22
CA ILE A 199 -27.56 -5.18 -4.15
C ILE A 199 -26.60 -6.20 -4.74
N GLU A 200 -26.78 -7.45 -4.33
CA GLU A 200 -26.05 -8.61 -4.84
C GLU A 200 -26.59 -9.01 -6.22
N THR A 201 -25.66 -9.28 -7.14
CA THR A 201 -25.93 -9.90 -8.43
C THR A 201 -25.44 -11.34 -8.44
N THR A 202 -26.32 -12.28 -8.78
CA THR A 202 -25.92 -13.68 -8.93
C THR A 202 -25.26 -13.90 -10.30
N PRO A 203 -24.05 -14.48 -10.36
CA PRO A 203 -23.32 -14.68 -11.62
C PRO A 203 -24.18 -15.43 -12.65
N GLY A 204 -24.31 -14.87 -13.86
CA GLY A 204 -25.05 -15.50 -14.97
C GLY A 204 -26.57 -15.38 -14.90
N THR A 205 -27.14 -14.74 -13.88
CA THR A 205 -28.59 -14.46 -13.81
C THR A 205 -28.86 -12.96 -13.60
N LYS A 206 -29.96 -12.43 -14.15
CA LYS A 206 -30.40 -11.04 -13.89
C LYS A 206 -31.17 -10.91 -12.57
N GLN A 207 -30.93 -11.81 -11.60
CA GLN A 207 -31.58 -11.76 -10.30
C GLN A 207 -30.78 -10.84 -9.36
N TYR A 208 -31.50 -9.91 -8.74
CA TYR A 208 -30.96 -8.97 -7.78
C TYR A 208 -31.48 -9.33 -6.39
N LYS A 209 -30.58 -9.47 -5.42
CA LYS A 209 -30.94 -9.74 -4.03
C LYS A 209 -30.41 -8.63 -3.14
N HIS A 210 -31.21 -8.18 -2.19
CA HIS A 210 -30.73 -7.27 -1.16
C HIS A 210 -29.82 -8.03 -0.21
N TRP A 211 -28.59 -7.54 -0.06
CA TRP A 211 -27.62 -8.02 0.90
C TRP A 211 -27.50 -7.01 2.04
N GLN A 212 -27.44 -7.51 3.28
CA GLN A 212 -27.23 -6.71 4.47
C GLN A 212 -26.34 -7.48 5.45
N ASP A 213 -25.37 -6.79 6.03
CA ASP A 213 -24.55 -7.29 7.14
C ASP A 213 -24.46 -6.24 8.25
N ILE A 214 -24.20 -6.71 9.46
CA ILE A 214 -24.08 -5.89 10.66
C ILE A 214 -22.72 -6.19 11.30
N ILE A 215 -21.95 -5.13 11.53
CA ILE A 215 -20.67 -5.19 12.25
C ILE A 215 -20.86 -4.48 13.59
N ILE A 216 -20.54 -5.19 14.66
CA ILE A 216 -20.60 -4.69 16.04
C ILE A 216 -19.15 -4.49 16.49
N PHE A 217 -18.82 -3.31 17.02
CA PHE A 217 -17.48 -2.98 17.53
C PHE A 217 -17.30 -3.27 19.01
#